data_AF-A0A371WG31-F1
#
_entry.id   AF-A0A371WG31-F1
#
_cell.length_a   1.000
_cell.length_b   1.000
_cell.length_c   1.000
_cell.angle_alpha   90.00
_cell.angle_beta   90.00
_cell.angle_gamma   90.00
#
_symmetry.space_group_name_H-M   'P 1'
#
loop_
_entity.id
_entity.type
_entity.pdbx_description
1 polymer ?
#
loop_
_entity_poly.entity_id
_entity_poly.type
_entity_poly.pdbx_seq_one_letter_code
_entity_poly.pdbx_strand_id
1 'polypeptide(L)'
;MAASVCAAVSPALAADVPTRVGQCVATQISELASRLEGVPDSGSAVTYANGIYGVSYEMEDQVQRARVGDPVKLCLVSIPKKCPPGDDRGRKYRATDLRTHGSWTLPDAEHMCGGA
;
A
#
# COMPACT_ATOMS: atom_id res chain seq x y z
N MET A 1 25.12 -14.14 41.31
CA MET A 1 24.18 -14.78 40.37
C MET A 1 23.66 -13.70 39.46
N ALA A 2 24.08 -13.67 38.19
CA ALA A 2 23.70 -12.63 37.24
C ALA A 2 22.44 -13.09 36.48
N ALA A 3 21.33 -12.35 36.62
CA ALA A 3 20.11 -12.60 35.87
C ALA A 3 20.28 -12.02 34.45
N SER A 4 20.28 -12.89 33.45
CA SER A 4 20.30 -12.51 32.03
C SER A 4 18.87 -12.18 31.60
N VAL A 5 18.65 -10.97 31.10
CA VAL A 5 17.36 -10.53 30.56
C VAL A 5 17.33 -10.89 29.07
N CYS A 6 16.54 -11.89 28.69
CA CYS A 6 16.19 -12.12 27.30
C CYS A 6 15.24 -11.01 26.82
N ALA A 7 15.72 -10.15 25.93
CA ALA A 7 14.86 -9.27 25.16
C ALA A 7 13.99 -10.13 24.22
N ALA A 8 12.67 -10.09 24.41
CA ALA A 8 11.74 -10.71 23.48
C ALA A 8 11.77 -9.93 22.16
N VAL A 9 12.20 -10.59 21.08
CA VAL A 9 12.06 -10.07 19.73
C VAL A 9 10.60 -10.27 19.33
N SER A 10 9.81 -9.19 19.36
CA SER A 10 8.44 -9.23 18.84
C SER A 10 8.49 -9.59 17.35
N PRO A 11 7.68 -10.55 16.87
CA PRO A 11 7.52 -10.73 15.44
C PRO A 11 6.94 -9.40 14.91
N ALA A 12 7.60 -8.83 13.89
CA ALA A 12 7.02 -7.72 13.17
C ALA A 12 5.65 -8.19 12.68
N LEU A 13 4.59 -7.62 13.25
CA LEU A 13 3.22 -7.85 12.82
C LEU A 13 3.24 -7.70 11.30
N ALA A 14 2.96 -8.77 10.57
CA ALA A 14 2.46 -8.63 9.21
C ALA A 14 1.27 -7.69 9.35
N ALA A 15 1.46 -6.42 8.99
CA ALA A 15 0.50 -5.38 9.33
C ALA A 15 -0.85 -5.79 8.75
N ASP A 16 -1.92 -5.67 9.54
CA ASP A 16 -3.23 -6.14 9.11
C ASP A 16 -3.61 -5.54 7.75
N VAL A 17 -4.32 -6.31 6.91
CA VAL A 17 -4.89 -5.80 5.66
C VAL A 17 -6.27 -5.21 5.98
N PRO A 18 -6.56 -3.93 5.66
CA PRO A 18 -7.89 -3.36 5.86
C PRO A 18 -8.90 -4.02 4.91
N THR A 19 -9.97 -4.59 5.47
CA THR A 19 -10.96 -5.39 4.74
C THR A 19 -12.31 -4.70 4.61
N ARG A 20 -12.57 -3.66 5.41
CA ARG A 20 -13.80 -2.86 5.38
C ARG A 20 -13.52 -1.43 4.95
N VAL A 21 -14.42 -0.84 4.15
CA VAL A 21 -14.33 0.57 3.77
C VAL A 21 -14.32 1.44 5.04
N GLY A 22 -13.37 2.36 5.12
CA GLY A 22 -13.11 3.21 6.28
C GLY A 22 -12.15 2.62 7.32
N GLN A 23 -11.83 1.32 7.23
CA GLN A 23 -10.81 0.71 8.08
C GLN A 23 -9.43 1.20 7.66
N CYS A 24 -8.62 1.60 8.64
CA CYS A 24 -7.24 2.00 8.47
C CYS A 24 -6.31 1.13 9.28
N VAL A 25 -5.11 0.91 8.77
CA VAL A 25 -4.02 0.19 9.43
C VAL A 25 -2.74 1.02 9.35
N ALA A 26 -1.81 0.76 10.27
CA ALA A 26 -0.45 1.25 10.16
C ALA A 26 0.38 0.21 9.39
N THR A 27 1.17 0.68 8.43
CA THR A 27 2.11 -0.12 7.65
C THR A 27 3.30 0.77 7.28
N GLN A 28 4.18 0.29 6.40
CA GLN A 28 5.25 1.09 5.82
C GLN A 28 5.42 0.78 4.34
N ILE A 29 6.05 1.68 3.60
CA ILE A 29 6.41 1.45 2.20
C ILE A 29 7.54 0.42 2.14
N SER A 30 7.33 -0.67 1.42
CA SER A 30 8.37 -1.67 1.16
C SER A 30 9.05 -1.46 -0.19
N GLU A 31 8.34 -0.87 -1.16
CA GLU A 31 8.86 -0.66 -2.51
C GLU A 31 8.22 0.57 -3.17
N LEU A 32 9.00 1.26 -4.00
CA LEU A 32 8.58 2.34 -4.88
C LEU A 32 9.14 2.06 -6.28
N ALA A 33 8.30 2.14 -7.29
CA ALA A 33 8.68 1.89 -8.67
C ALA A 33 7.87 2.77 -9.64
N SER A 34 8.27 2.78 -10.90
CA SER A 34 7.36 3.18 -11.99
C SER A 34 6.27 2.12 -12.15
N ARG A 35 5.13 2.50 -12.73
CA ARG A 35 4.05 1.56 -13.05
C ARG A 35 4.54 0.36 -13.84
N LEU A 36 5.29 0.62 -14.92
CA LEU A 36 5.93 -0.39 -15.74
C LEU A 36 7.41 -0.51 -15.36
N GLU A 37 7.84 -1.73 -15.09
CA GLU A 37 9.23 -2.04 -14.76
C GLU A 37 10.17 -1.59 -15.88
N GLY A 38 11.25 -0.89 -15.51
CA GLY A 38 12.25 -0.41 -16.46
C GLY A 38 11.79 0.70 -17.41
N VAL A 39 10.55 1.20 -17.27
CA VAL A 39 10.03 2.32 -18.06
C VAL A 39 9.80 3.53 -17.15
N PRO A 40 10.75 4.49 -17.11
CA PRO A 40 10.56 5.75 -16.41
C PRO A 40 9.29 6.47 -16.87
N ASP A 41 8.68 7.24 -15.98
CA ASP A 41 7.51 8.09 -16.26
C ASP A 41 6.26 7.34 -16.75
N SER A 42 6.23 6.00 -16.64
CA SER A 42 5.06 5.18 -17.01
C SER A 42 3.88 5.27 -16.04
N GLY A 43 4.07 6.03 -14.95
CA GLY A 43 3.16 6.16 -13.83
C GLY A 43 3.83 5.75 -12.52
N SER A 44 3.04 5.69 -11.44
CA SER A 44 3.53 5.41 -10.08
C SER A 44 3.10 4.03 -9.61
N ALA A 45 4.02 3.31 -8.96
CA ALA A 45 3.74 2.06 -8.27
C ALA A 45 4.30 2.10 -6.84
N VAL A 46 3.55 1.58 -5.89
CA VAL A 46 3.94 1.47 -4.48
C VAL A 46 3.51 0.13 -3.91
N THR A 47 4.42 -0.51 -3.17
CA THR A 47 4.12 -1.72 -2.40
C THR A 47 4.29 -1.41 -0.92
N TYR A 48 3.34 -1.88 -0.11
CA TYR A 48 3.38 -1.75 1.34
C TYR A 48 3.80 -3.07 1.99
N ALA A 49 4.39 -3.00 3.19
CA ALA A 49 4.88 -4.17 3.92
C ALA A 49 3.80 -5.20 4.29
N ASN A 50 2.52 -4.83 4.25
CA ASN A 50 1.38 -5.75 4.42
C ASN A 50 0.88 -6.36 3.10
N GLY A 51 1.62 -6.23 2.01
CA GLY A 51 1.32 -6.85 0.71
C GLY A 51 0.28 -6.10 -0.13
N ILE A 52 -0.24 -4.96 0.34
CA ILE A 52 -1.07 -4.11 -0.52
C ILE A 52 -0.18 -3.44 -1.57
N TYR A 53 -0.67 -3.43 -2.79
CA TYR A 53 -0.11 -2.73 -3.93
C TYR A 53 -0.98 -1.51 -4.28
N GLY A 54 -0.37 -0.49 -4.87
CA GLY A 54 -1.04 0.69 -5.39
C GLY A 54 -0.41 1.12 -6.70
N VAL A 55 -1.23 1.46 -7.70
CA VAL A 55 -0.76 1.84 -9.03
C VAL A 55 -1.54 3.00 -9.65
N SER A 56 -0.85 3.89 -10.35
CA SER A 56 -1.41 4.99 -11.16
C SER A 56 -0.69 5.04 -12.50
N TYR A 57 -1.40 5.47 -13.55
CA TYR A 57 -0.78 5.86 -14.82
C TYR A 57 -0.09 7.22 -14.71
N GLU A 58 -0.45 8.03 -13.72
CA GLU A 58 0.13 9.33 -13.47
C GLU A 58 1.37 9.24 -12.56
N MET A 59 2.22 10.26 -12.67
CA MET A 59 3.31 10.50 -11.73
C MET A 59 2.75 11.23 -10.50
N GLU A 60 2.45 10.47 -9.45
CA GLU A 60 1.85 10.97 -8.22
C GLU A 60 2.90 11.72 -7.39
N ASP A 61 2.83 13.05 -7.36
CA ASP A 61 3.78 13.92 -6.65
C ASP A 61 4.10 13.46 -5.22
N GLN A 62 3.10 12.97 -4.49
CA GLN A 62 3.28 12.53 -3.10
C GLN A 62 3.99 11.17 -3.02
N VAL A 63 3.78 10.28 -3.99
CA VAL A 63 4.52 9.02 -4.11
C VAL A 63 5.97 9.31 -4.48
N GLN A 64 6.22 10.27 -5.37
CA GLN A 64 7.57 10.70 -5.76
C GLN A 64 8.38 11.31 -4.59
N ARG A 65 7.70 11.88 -3.59
CA ARG A 65 8.32 12.42 -2.37
C ARG A 65 8.50 11.38 -1.26
N ALA A 66 7.84 10.24 -1.39
CA ALA A 66 7.91 9.14 -0.44
C ALA A 66 9.23 8.37 -0.57
N ARG A 67 9.53 7.54 0.42
CA ARG A 67 10.74 6.72 0.49
C ARG A 67 10.39 5.33 1.00
N VAL A 68 11.16 4.33 0.58
CA VAL A 68 11.10 2.99 1.19
C VAL A 68 11.38 3.11 2.69
N GLY A 69 10.55 2.46 3.50
CA GLY A 69 10.56 2.53 4.95
C GLY A 69 9.66 3.61 5.56
N ASP A 70 9.04 4.49 4.76
CA ASP A 70 8.18 5.53 5.30
C ASP A 70 6.95 4.92 6.01
N PRO A 71 6.64 5.39 7.25
CA PRO A 71 5.46 4.94 7.97
C PRO A 71 4.20 5.48 7.29
N VAL A 72 3.23 4.60 7.03
CA VAL A 72 2.01 4.93 6.30
C VAL A 72 0.77 4.54 7.08
N LYS A 73 -0.20 5.44 7.14
CA LYS A 73 -1.59 5.10 7.46
C LYS A 73 -2.29 4.71 6.16
N LEU A 74 -2.68 3.45 6.04
CA LEU A 74 -3.33 2.91 4.84
C LEU A 74 -4.79 2.57 5.13
N CYS A 75 -5.72 3.20 4.40
CA CYS A 75 -7.15 3.02 4.61
C CYS A 75 -7.82 2.46 3.35
N LEU A 76 -8.64 1.42 3.49
CA LEU A 76 -9.49 0.97 2.40
C LEU A 76 -10.63 1.98 2.19
N VAL A 77 -10.73 2.56 1.00
CA VAL A 77 -11.73 3.61 0.71
C VAL A 77 -12.79 3.17 -0.31
N SER A 78 -12.53 2.13 -1.10
CA SER A 78 -13.50 1.60 -2.05
C SER A 78 -13.29 0.11 -2.29
N ILE A 79 -14.37 -0.65 -2.35
CA ILE A 79 -14.41 -2.04 -2.84
C ILE A 79 -15.24 -2.04 -4.13
N PRO A 80 -14.72 -2.61 -5.23
CA PRO A 80 -15.44 -2.68 -6.49
C PRO A 80 -16.72 -3.54 -6.36
N LYS A 81 -17.72 -3.25 -7.21
CA LYS A 81 -19.01 -3.95 -7.22
C LYS A 81 -19.20 -4.64 -8.56
N LYS A 82 -20.01 -5.70 -8.58
CA LYS A 82 -20.35 -6.49 -9.79
C LYS A 82 -19.12 -7.15 -10.44
N CYS A 83 -18.14 -7.53 -9.64
CA CYS A 83 -17.00 -8.30 -10.11
C CYS A 83 -17.40 -9.76 -10.41
N PRO A 84 -16.76 -10.42 -11.40
CA PRO A 84 -16.85 -11.86 -11.55
C PRO A 84 -16.41 -12.60 -10.28
N PRO A 85 -16.94 -13.80 -10.00
CA PRO A 85 -16.50 -14.59 -8.85
C PRO A 85 -14.98 -14.82 -8.85
N GLY A 86 -14.31 -14.43 -7.77
CA GLY A 86 -12.86 -14.57 -7.60
C GLY A 86 -12.00 -13.43 -8.14
N ASP A 87 -12.57 -12.42 -8.79
CA ASP A 87 -11.84 -11.22 -9.23
C ASP A 87 -12.08 -10.06 -8.25
N ASP A 88 -11.19 -9.90 -7.27
CA ASP A 88 -11.28 -8.87 -6.24
C ASP A 88 -10.53 -7.57 -6.58
N ARG A 89 -9.98 -7.45 -7.80
CA ARG A 89 -9.14 -6.34 -8.24
C ARG A 89 -9.89 -5.01 -8.32
N GLY A 90 -9.19 -3.92 -8.02
CA GLY A 90 -9.71 -2.56 -8.12
C GLY A 90 -10.19 -2.00 -6.79
N ARG A 91 -9.77 -2.58 -5.66
CA ARG A 91 -9.93 -1.94 -4.34
C ARG A 91 -9.07 -0.70 -4.33
N LYS A 92 -9.59 0.40 -3.78
CA LYS A 92 -8.83 1.65 -3.67
C LYS A 92 -8.42 1.88 -2.23
N TYR A 93 -7.17 2.23 -2.05
CA TYR A 93 -6.60 2.55 -0.75
C TYR A 93 -6.12 3.99 -0.75
N ARG A 94 -6.45 4.71 0.32
CA ARG A 94 -5.84 6.00 0.62
C ARG A 94 -4.67 5.78 1.56
N ALA A 95 -3.49 6.16 1.11
CA ALA A 95 -2.29 6.21 1.94
C ALA A 95 -2.06 7.64 2.41
N THR A 96 -1.60 7.76 3.64
CA THR A 96 -1.01 8.98 4.18
C THR A 96 0.38 8.62 4.70
N ASP A 97 1.41 9.17 4.07
CA ASP A 97 2.78 9.08 4.55
C ASP A 97 2.92 9.97 5.78
N LEU A 98 3.30 9.38 6.92
CA LEU A 98 3.39 10.05 8.20
C LEU A 98 4.71 10.83 8.37
N ARG A 99 5.69 10.64 7.47
CA ARG A 99 6.91 11.45 7.40
C ARG A 99 6.68 12.74 6.63
N THR A 100 6.04 12.68 5.46
CA THR A 100 5.79 13.86 4.61
C THR A 100 4.46 14.53 4.87
N HIS A 101 3.52 13.85 5.54
CA HIS A 101 2.11 14.19 5.64
C HIS A 101 1.36 14.24 4.30
N GLY A 102 2.02 13.81 3.22
CA GLY A 102 1.42 13.64 1.89
C GLY A 102 0.38 12.53 1.88
N SER A 103 -0.56 12.60 0.95
CA SER A 103 -1.55 11.53 0.76
C SER A 103 -1.84 11.29 -0.72
N TRP A 104 -2.14 10.05 -1.05
CA TRP A 104 -2.55 9.61 -2.38
C TRP A 104 -3.61 8.52 -2.27
N THR A 105 -4.38 8.30 -3.34
CA THR A 105 -5.40 7.25 -3.39
C THR A 105 -5.23 6.43 -4.66
N LEU A 106 -4.85 5.17 -4.51
CA LEU A 106 -4.51 4.29 -5.63
C LEU A 106 -5.35 3.00 -5.61
N PRO A 107 -5.76 2.50 -6.78
CA PRO A 107 -6.24 1.13 -6.90
C PRO A 107 -5.12 0.11 -6.71
N ASP A 108 -5.47 -1.10 -6.27
CA ASP A 108 -4.55 -2.25 -6.17
C ASP A 108 -4.34 -3.01 -7.47
N ALA A 109 -4.90 -2.52 -8.57
CA ALA A 109 -4.74 -3.07 -9.90
C ALA A 109 -4.85 -1.96 -10.94
N GLU A 110 -4.11 -2.11 -12.05
CA GLU A 110 -4.17 -1.18 -13.19
C GLU A 110 -5.54 -1.17 -13.85
N HIS A 111 -6.16 -2.35 -13.90
CA HIS A 111 -7.49 -2.56 -14.46
C HIS A 111 -8.46 -3.02 -13.37
N MET A 112 -9.71 -2.56 -13.47
CA MET A 112 -10.78 -2.94 -12.57
C MET A 112 -11.17 -4.41 -12.75
N CYS A 113 -11.81 -5.01 -11.74
CA CYS A 113 -12.39 -6.34 -11.88
C CYS A 113 -13.32 -6.44 -13.10
N GLY A 114 -13.33 -7.61 -13.76
CA GLY A 114 -14.20 -7.88 -14.90
C GLY A 114 -13.64 -7.52 -16.29
N GLY A 115 -12.41 -7.01 -16.38
CA GLY A 115 -11.72 -6.87 -17.67
C GLY A 115 -10.42 -6.09 -17.59
N ALA A 116 -9.77 -5.92 -18.75
CA ALA A 116 -8.68 -4.97 -18.99
C ALA A 116 -9.13 -3.98 -20.05
#